data_AF-A0A1C2XVG6-F1
#
_entry.id   AF-A0A1C2XVG6-F1
#
_cell.length_a   1.000
_cell.length_b   1.000
_cell.length_c   1.000
_cell.angle_alpha   90.00
_cell.angle_beta   90.00
_cell.angle_gamma   90.00
#
_symmetry.space_group_name_H-M   'P 1'
#
loop_
_entity.id
_entity.type
_entity.pdbx_description
1 polymer ?
#
loop_
_entity_poly.entity_id
_entity_poly.type
_entity_poly.pdbx_seq_one_letter_code
_entity_poly.pdbx_strand_id
1 'polypeptide(L)'
;MEQSFGGSWILLKLEILERYLDFYTKALKKQDFRLCYIDAFAGSGNVHVREYGSVIGSALRALNYPFDKYFYIEKNEIYISKLEENIQQRKADKDVEIIKGDCNELLNTIHSYDWYQNGWRGVIFLDPCAMELNWSSLVSIGH
;
A
#
# COMPACT_ATOMS: atom_id res chain seq x y z
N MET A 1 -20.29 1.78 27.94
CA MET A 1 -20.13 2.43 26.62
C MET A 1 -18.77 2.04 26.10
N GLU A 2 -18.70 0.96 25.33
CA GLU A 2 -17.43 0.50 24.73
C GLU A 2 -17.20 1.26 23.43
N GLN A 3 -16.10 2.00 23.39
CA GLN A 3 -15.63 2.68 22.20
C GLN A 3 -15.06 1.63 21.22
N SER A 4 -15.88 1.17 20.28
CA SER A 4 -15.53 0.30 19.15
C SER A 4 -14.72 1.03 18.06
N PHE A 5 -13.80 1.92 18.44
CA PHE A 5 -13.10 2.81 17.49
C PHE A 5 -12.09 2.08 16.59
N GLY A 6 -11.63 0.89 16.96
CA GLY A 6 -10.64 0.15 16.15
C GLY A 6 -11.21 -0.47 14.87
N GLY A 7 -12.43 -1.01 14.93
CA GLY A 7 -13.03 -1.74 13.80
C GLY A 7 -13.51 -0.82 12.69
N SER A 8 -14.32 0.18 13.05
CA SER A 8 -14.86 1.16 12.09
C SER A 8 -13.78 2.02 11.46
N TRP A 9 -12.70 2.33 12.18
CA TRP A 9 -11.57 3.12 11.63
C TRP A 9 -10.84 2.40 10.50
N ILE A 10 -10.55 1.10 10.66
CA ILE A 10 -9.87 0.31 9.62
C ILE A 10 -10.74 0.27 8.36
N LEU A 11 -12.05 0.06 8.49
CA LEU A 11 -12.96 0.04 7.34
C LEU A 11 -13.04 1.41 6.64
N LEU A 12 -13.19 2.49 7.41
CA LEU A 12 -13.22 3.85 6.87
C LEU A 12 -11.92 4.20 6.14
N LYS A 13 -10.77 3.83 6.69
CA LYS A 13 -9.46 4.05 6.07
C LYS A 13 -9.35 3.32 4.73
N LEU A 14 -9.80 2.06 4.66
CA LEU A 14 -9.81 1.30 3.41
C LEU A 14 -10.77 1.90 2.38
N GLU A 15 -11.94 2.38 2.81
CA GLU A 15 -12.89 3.08 1.93
C GLU A 15 -12.29 4.38 1.36
N ILE A 16 -11.64 5.19 2.20
CA ILE A 16 -10.97 6.42 1.78
C ILE A 16 -9.86 6.12 0.78
N LEU A 17 -9.04 5.08 1.06
CA LEU A 17 -8.00 4.62 0.14
C LEU A 17 -8.60 4.28 -1.23
N GLU A 18 -9.63 3.43 -1.28
CA GLU A 18 -10.27 3.03 -2.54
C GLU A 18 -10.82 4.22 -3.33
N ARG A 19 -11.46 5.17 -2.66
CA ARG A 19 -11.94 6.41 -3.29
C ARG A 19 -10.81 7.25 -3.83
N TYR A 20 -9.68 7.33 -3.11
CA TYR A 20 -8.50 8.07 -3.56
C TYR A 20 -7.84 7.40 -4.77
N LEU A 21 -7.64 6.08 -4.74
CA LEU A 21 -7.04 5.35 -5.87
C LEU A 21 -7.91 5.44 -7.13
N ASP A 22 -9.23 5.34 -6.98
CA ASP A 22 -10.18 5.54 -8.08
C ASP A 22 -10.03 6.93 -8.70
N PHE A 23 -10.05 7.98 -7.87
CA PHE A 23 -9.90 9.35 -8.34
C PHE A 23 -8.54 9.59 -9.00
N TYR A 24 -7.45 9.16 -8.35
CA TYR A 24 -6.08 9.37 -8.81
C TYR A 24 -5.83 8.74 -10.18
N THR A 25 -6.18 7.45 -10.31
CA THR A 25 -6.00 6.72 -11.57
C THR A 25 -6.89 7.29 -12.69
N LYS A 26 -8.11 7.73 -12.39
CA LYS A 26 -8.98 8.41 -13.37
C LYS A 26 -8.42 9.77 -13.81
N ALA A 27 -7.92 10.58 -12.88
CA ALA A 27 -7.39 11.90 -13.16
C ALA A 27 -6.14 11.83 -14.06
N LEU A 28 -5.29 10.82 -13.84
CA LEU A 28 -4.05 10.63 -14.59
C LEU A 28 -4.18 9.76 -15.84
N LYS A 29 -5.33 9.12 -16.07
CA LYS A 29 -5.56 8.20 -17.21
C LYS A 29 -5.21 8.76 -18.60
N LYS A 30 -5.32 10.08 -18.79
CA LYS A 30 -5.04 10.76 -20.08
C LYS A 30 -3.66 11.42 -20.13
N GLN A 31 -2.88 11.32 -19.07
CA GLN A 31 -1.54 11.86 -19.00
C GLN A 31 -0.54 10.77 -19.38
N ASP A 32 0.60 11.17 -19.92
CA ASP A 32 1.69 10.25 -20.26
C ASP A 32 2.56 9.96 -19.03
N PHE A 33 1.97 9.31 -18.03
CA PHE A 33 2.65 8.90 -16.80
C PHE A 33 2.50 7.40 -16.58
N ARG A 34 3.58 6.77 -16.13
CA ARG A 34 3.52 5.45 -15.49
C ARG A 34 3.14 5.61 -14.03
N LEU A 35 2.21 4.79 -13.56
CA LEU A 35 1.67 4.84 -12.22
C LEU A 35 2.18 3.68 -11.39
N CYS A 36 2.62 3.96 -10.16
CA CYS A 36 2.89 2.93 -9.16
C CYS A 36 2.04 3.09 -7.91
N TYR A 37 1.71 1.96 -7.28
CA TYR A 37 1.16 1.93 -5.94
C TYR A 37 2.17 1.28 -4.99
N ILE A 38 2.37 1.88 -3.83
CA ILE A 38 3.34 1.42 -2.84
C ILE A 38 2.60 1.23 -1.52
N ASP A 39 2.60 0.01 -1.01
CA ASP A 39 2.07 -0.29 0.32
C ASP A 39 3.25 -0.52 1.28
N ALA A 40 3.46 0.43 2.18
CA ALA A 40 4.58 0.38 3.12
C ALA A 40 4.39 -0.66 4.24
N PHE A 41 3.16 -1.15 4.43
CA PHE A 41 2.80 -2.11 5.47
C PHE A 41 1.82 -3.13 4.88
N ALA A 42 2.26 -3.84 3.84
CA ALA A 42 1.38 -4.70 3.05
C ALA A 42 0.78 -5.87 3.86
N GLY A 43 1.48 -6.31 4.91
CA GLY A 43 1.04 -7.44 5.73
C GLY A 43 0.83 -8.69 4.90
N SER A 44 -0.13 -9.51 5.32
CA SER A 44 -0.59 -10.66 4.53
C SER A 44 -1.48 -10.28 3.34
N GLY A 45 -1.73 -8.98 3.14
CA GLY A 45 -2.73 -8.47 2.20
C GLY A 45 -4.17 -8.46 2.73
N ASN A 46 -4.44 -9.20 3.81
CA ASN A 46 -5.68 -9.10 4.59
C ASN A 46 -5.41 -8.41 5.94
N VAL A 47 -6.43 -7.74 6.48
CA VAL A 47 -6.41 -7.12 7.81
C VAL A 47 -7.52 -7.70 8.67
N HIS A 48 -7.25 -7.88 9.97
CA HIS A 48 -8.25 -8.37 10.91
C HIS A 48 -9.01 -7.20 11.56
N VAL A 49 -10.32 -7.21 11.43
CA VAL A 49 -11.24 -6.23 12.02
C VAL A 49 -12.08 -6.96 13.06
N ARG A 50 -12.05 -6.50 14.32
CA ARG A 50 -12.65 -7.20 15.48
C ARG A 50 -14.09 -7.70 15.25
N GLU A 51 -14.91 -6.90 14.57
CA GLU A 51 -16.33 -7.20 14.32
C GLU A 51 -16.57 -7.98 13.01
N TYR A 52 -15.63 -7.95 12.07
CA TYR A 52 -15.81 -8.47 10.70
C TYR A 52 -14.86 -9.61 10.36
N GLY A 53 -13.95 -9.98 11.28
CA GLY A 53 -12.93 -10.99 11.04
C GLY A 53 -11.89 -10.52 10.02
N SER A 54 -11.40 -11.46 9.20
CA SER A 54 -10.43 -11.16 8.16
C SER A 54 -11.10 -10.48 6.97
N VAL A 55 -10.69 -9.26 6.67
CA VAL A 55 -11.15 -8.50 5.49
C VAL A 55 -9.97 -8.17 4.57
N ILE A 56 -10.28 -7.86 3.32
CA ILE A 56 -9.27 -7.49 2.32
C ILE A 56 -8.61 -6.17 2.74
N GLY A 57 -7.28 -6.17 2.85
CA GLY A 57 -6.46 -5.02 3.20
C GLY A 57 -6.10 -4.13 2.00
N SER A 58 -5.28 -3.12 2.25
CA SER A 58 -4.89 -2.08 1.28
C SER A 58 -4.15 -2.65 0.07
N ALA A 59 -3.13 -3.48 0.29
CA ALA A 59 -2.33 -4.09 -0.78
C ALA A 59 -3.20 -4.84 -1.78
N LEU A 60 -4.07 -5.72 -1.29
CA LEU A 60 -4.94 -6.51 -2.17
C LEU A 60 -6.05 -5.67 -2.82
N ARG A 61 -6.56 -4.61 -2.18
CA ARG A 61 -7.54 -3.68 -2.77
C ARG A 61 -6.93 -2.87 -3.92
N ALA A 62 -5.67 -2.46 -3.78
CA ALA A 62 -4.99 -1.67 -4.81
C ALA A 62 -4.93 -2.39 -6.16
N LEU A 63 -4.86 -3.72 -6.18
CA LEU A 63 -4.86 -4.54 -7.41
C LEU A 63 -6.10 -4.32 -8.30
N ASN A 64 -7.21 -3.82 -7.74
CA ASN A 64 -8.43 -3.51 -8.51
C ASN A 64 -8.30 -2.23 -9.37
N TYR A 65 -7.26 -1.43 -9.14
CA TYR A 65 -7.04 -0.16 -9.84
C TYR A 65 -5.94 -0.32 -10.90
N PRO A 66 -5.94 0.48 -11.98
CA PRO A 66 -5.01 0.30 -13.10
C PRO A 66 -3.66 1.01 -12.86
N PHE A 67 -2.87 0.51 -11.91
CA PHE A 67 -1.45 0.89 -11.78
C PHE A 67 -0.60 0.01 -12.69
N ASP A 68 0.53 0.55 -13.16
CA ASP A 68 1.49 -0.18 -13.98
C ASP A 68 2.36 -1.12 -13.13
N LYS A 69 2.63 -0.74 -11.87
CA LYS A 69 3.39 -1.57 -10.94
C LYS A 69 2.94 -1.39 -9.50
N TYR A 70 3.08 -2.44 -8.69
CA TYR A 70 2.75 -2.45 -7.28
C TYR A 70 3.98 -2.87 -6.49
N PHE A 71 4.33 -2.09 -5.47
CA PHE A 71 5.42 -2.40 -4.56
C PHE A 71 4.84 -2.65 -3.17
N TYR A 72 5.02 -3.86 -2.65
CA TYR A 72 4.50 -4.25 -1.34
C TYR A 72 5.65 -4.52 -0.39
N ILE A 73 5.64 -3.84 0.75
CA ILE A 73 6.73 -3.88 1.71
C ILE A 73 6.24 -4.61 2.96
N GLU A 74 6.99 -5.62 3.36
CA GLU A 74 6.71 -6.41 4.55
C GLU A 74 8.01 -7.00 5.10
N LYS A 75 8.16 -7.03 6.43
CA LYS A 75 9.35 -7.57 7.08
C LYS A 75 9.18 -9.03 7.51
N ASN A 76 7.95 -9.44 7.78
CA ASN A 76 7.64 -10.77 8.29
C ASN A 76 7.46 -11.77 7.14
N GLU A 77 8.34 -12.77 7.07
CA GLU A 77 8.31 -13.81 6.04
C GLU A 77 6.98 -14.58 5.97
N ILE A 78 6.35 -14.84 7.10
CA ILE A 78 5.05 -15.54 7.15
C ILE A 78 3.96 -14.69 6.48
N TYR A 79 4.01 -13.37 6.64
CA TYR A 79 3.08 -12.46 5.98
C TYR A 79 3.39 -12.32 4.50
N ILE A 80 4.67 -12.29 4.10
CA ILE A 80 5.08 -12.31 2.69
C ILE A 80 4.52 -13.55 1.99
N SER A 81 4.73 -14.75 2.53
CA SER A 81 4.24 -15.98 1.90
C SER A 81 2.71 -15.99 1.76
N LYS A 82 1.98 -15.48 2.75
CA LYS A 82 0.52 -15.34 2.68
C LYS A 82 0.09 -14.28 1.67
N LEU A 83 0.82 -13.18 1.57
CA LEU A 83 0.57 -12.11 0.61
C LEU A 83 0.72 -12.64 -0.82
N GLU A 84 1.80 -13.37 -1.10
CA GLU A 84 2.03 -14.05 -2.38
C GLU A 84 0.88 -14.99 -2.75
N GLU A 85 0.47 -15.85 -1.80
CA GLU A 85 -0.66 -16.76 -1.99
C GLU A 85 -1.95 -16.00 -2.32
N ASN A 86 -2.26 -14.95 -1.55
CA ASN A 86 -3.46 -14.15 -1.75
C ASN A 86 -3.45 -13.38 -3.09
N ILE A 87 -2.29 -12.93 -3.56
CA ILE A 87 -2.13 -12.30 -4.88
C ILE A 87 -2.38 -13.34 -5.99
N GLN A 88 -1.76 -14.52 -5.89
CA GLN A 88 -1.91 -15.60 -6.87
C GLN A 88 -3.36 -16.09 -6.97
N GLN A 89 -4.05 -16.26 -5.85
CA GLN A 89 -5.46 -16.67 -5.81
C GLN A 89 -6.37 -15.69 -6.56
N ARG A 90 -6.03 -14.40 -6.59
CA ARG A 90 -6.78 -13.37 -7.31
C ARG A 90 -6.55 -13.36 -8.81
N LYS A 91 -5.59 -14.16 -9.32
CA LYS A 91 -5.18 -14.20 -10.73
C LYS A 91 -5.00 -12.80 -11.32
N ALA A 92 -4.48 -11.89 -10.49
CA ALA A 92 -4.23 -10.52 -10.89
C ALA A 92 -2.98 -10.57 -11.78
N ASP A 93 -3.16 -10.51 -13.10
CA ASP A 93 -2.08 -10.29 -14.07
C ASP A 93 -1.56 -8.85 -13.91
N LYS A 94 -0.84 -8.65 -12.80
CA LYS A 94 -0.39 -7.36 -12.29
C LYS A 94 1.09 -7.50 -11.95
N ASP A 95 1.88 -6.50 -12.34
CA ASP A 95 3.30 -6.44 -12.01
C ASP A 95 3.44 -6.05 -10.52
N VAL A 96 3.55 -7.07 -9.66
CA VAL A 96 3.71 -6.90 -8.21
C VAL A 96 5.12 -7.31 -7.80
N GLU A 97 5.80 -6.40 -7.11
CA GLU A 97 7.10 -6.63 -6.49
C GLU A 97 6.97 -6.58 -4.97
N ILE A 98 7.35 -7.67 -4.29
CA ILE A 98 7.37 -7.72 -2.83
C ILE A 98 8.79 -7.45 -2.34
N ILE A 99 8.94 -6.40 -1.54
CA ILE A 99 10.21 -5.97 -0.96
C ILE A 99 10.22 -6.40 0.50
N LYS A 100 11.11 -7.34 0.83
CA LYS A 100 11.34 -7.75 2.21
C LYS A 100 12.20 -6.71 2.93
N GLY A 101 11.63 -5.97 3.88
CA GLY A 101 12.37 -4.94 4.60
C GLY A 101 11.52 -4.10 5.56
N ASP A 102 12.17 -3.18 6.27
CA ASP A 102 11.47 -2.21 7.11
C ASP A 102 11.05 -0.98 6.28
N CYS A 103 9.80 -0.56 6.48
CA CYS A 103 9.24 0.63 5.82
C CYS A 103 10.06 1.91 6.06
N ASN A 104 10.67 2.08 7.24
CA ASN A 104 11.42 3.28 7.61
C ASN A 104 12.74 3.33 6.85
N GLU A 105 13.38 2.18 6.65
CA GLU A 105 14.57 2.09 5.80
C GLU A 105 14.23 2.42 4.34
N LEU A 106 13.07 1.96 3.86
CA LEU A 106 12.61 2.26 2.51
C LEU A 106 12.27 3.73 2.30
N LEU A 107 11.63 4.39 3.26
CA LEU A 107 11.36 5.83 3.17
C LEU A 107 12.66 6.64 3.00
N ASN A 108 13.76 6.19 3.59
CA ASN A 108 15.06 6.86 3.44
C ASN A 108 15.70 6.61 2.06
N THR A 109 15.39 5.49 1.41
CA THR A 109 15.95 5.13 0.10
C THR A 109 14.97 5.35 -1.05
N ILE A 110 13.78 5.89 -0.78
CA ILE A 110 12.68 5.96 -1.75
C ILE A 110 13.03 6.70 -3.05
N HIS A 111 13.89 7.73 -2.93
CA HIS A 111 14.40 8.51 -4.06
C HIS A 111 15.33 7.74 -4.99
N SER A 112 15.94 6.65 -4.49
CA SER A 112 16.87 5.82 -5.26
C SER A 112 16.17 4.77 -6.12
N TYR A 113 14.86 4.56 -5.93
CA TYR A 113 14.13 3.57 -6.72
C TYR A 113 13.90 4.05 -8.16
N ASP A 114 13.97 3.12 -9.10
CA ASP A 114 13.84 3.39 -10.54
C ASP A 114 12.55 4.11 -10.91
N TRP A 115 11.44 3.86 -10.22
CA TRP A 115 10.17 4.54 -10.50
C TRP A 115 10.26 6.04 -10.19
N TYR A 116 10.99 6.45 -9.15
CA TYR A 116 11.20 7.85 -8.80
C TYR A 116 12.06 8.56 -9.87
N GLN A 117 13.13 7.88 -10.31
CA GLN A 117 14.09 8.41 -11.28
C GLN A 117 13.53 8.50 -12.71
N ASN A 118 12.60 7.60 -13.07
CA ASN A 118 12.01 7.55 -14.41
C ASN A 118 10.73 8.40 -14.57
N GLY A 119 10.46 9.32 -13.63
CA GLY A 119 9.33 10.23 -13.70
C GLY A 119 7.95 9.60 -13.47
N TRP A 120 7.89 8.43 -12.81
CA TRP A 120 6.61 7.80 -12.49
C TRP A 120 5.83 8.65 -11.48
N ARG A 121 4.53 8.37 -11.38
CA ARG A 121 3.63 8.99 -10.42
C ARG A 121 3.11 7.92 -9.46
N GLY A 122 3.52 8.04 -8.20
CA GLY A 122 3.26 7.06 -7.17
C GLY A 122 2.17 7.48 -6.19
N VAL A 123 1.41 6.51 -5.70
CA VAL A 123 0.66 6.63 -4.44
C VAL A 123 1.34 5.75 -3.41
N ILE A 124 1.79 6.35 -2.29
CA ILE A 124 2.36 5.61 -1.17
C ILE A 124 1.31 5.58 -0.05
N PHE A 125 0.89 4.38 0.33
CA PHE A 125 0.02 4.17 1.47
C PHE A 125 0.86 3.90 2.72
N LEU A 126 0.81 4.84 3.65
CA LEU A 126 1.48 4.77 4.95
C LEU A 126 0.42 4.59 6.03
N ASP A 127 0.29 3.35 6.50
CA ASP A 127 -0.58 3.01 7.62
C ASP A 127 0.28 2.63 8.83
N PRO A 128 0.76 3.61 9.61
CA PRO A 128 1.56 3.33 10.79
C PRO A 128 0.71 2.62 11.83
N CYS A 129 0.78 1.29 11.87
CA CYS A 129 0.38 0.55 13.05
C CYS A 129 1.41 0.81 14.16
N ALA A 130 1.21 1.88 14.93
CA ALA A 130 1.82 2.12 16.25
C ALA A 130 3.36 2.11 16.32
N MET A 131 4.08 2.35 15.23
CA MET A 131 5.52 2.60 15.25
C MET A 131 5.75 4.04 14.80
N GLU A 132 6.55 4.78 15.57
CA GLU A 132 6.93 6.16 15.31
C GLU A 132 7.42 6.29 13.86
N LEU A 133 6.55 6.77 12.97
CA LEU A 133 7.00 7.25 11.67
C LEU A 133 8.04 8.32 11.94
N ASN A 134 9.26 8.09 11.48
CA ASN A 134 10.29 9.11 11.57
C ASN A 134 9.94 10.22 10.56
N TRP A 135 9.22 11.23 11.04
CA TRP A 135 8.68 12.32 10.22
C TRP A 135 9.76 13.07 9.42
N SER A 136 11.04 12.99 9.82
CA SER A 136 12.16 13.52 9.05
C SER A 136 12.26 12.93 7.64
N SER A 137 11.90 11.65 7.45
CA SER A 137 11.99 10.96 6.17
C SER A 137 10.88 11.35 5.19
N LEU A 138 9.75 11.88 5.69
CA LEU A 138 8.65 12.38 4.85
C LEU A 138 8.93 13.77 4.27
N VAL A 139 9.69 14.61 4.98
CA VAL A 139 10.07 15.96 4.51
C VAL A 139 10.96 15.87 3.26
N SER A 140 11.76 14.81 3.11
CA SER A 140 12.59 14.57 1.93
C SER A 140 11.80 14.30 0.64
N ILE A 141 10.55 13.85 0.74
CA ILE A 141 9.73 13.40 -0.41
C ILE A 141 9.01 14.58 -1.11
N GLY A 142 9.04 15.78 -0.52
CA GLY A 142 8.25 16.95 -0.94
C GLY A 142 8.91 17.96 -1.89
N HIS A 143 10.00 17.61 -2.60
CA HIS A 143 10.72 18.52 -3.50
C HIS A 143 10.78 18.04 -4.95
#